data_AF-A0A0D7AG68-F1
#
_entry.id   AF-A0A0D7AG68-F1
#
_cell.length_a   1.000
_cell.length_b   1.000
_cell.length_c   1.000
_cell.angle_alpha   90.00
_cell.angle_beta   90.00
_cell.angle_gamma   90.00
#
_symmetry.space_group_name_H-M   'P 1'
#
loop_
_entity.id
_entity.type
_entity.pdbx_description
1 polymer ?
#
loop_
_entity_poly.entity_id
_entity_poly.type
_entity_poly.pdbx_seq_one_letter_code
_entity_poly.pdbx_strand_id
1 'polypeptide(L)'
;MQLLSIFATAFIVFAGATRGASVYQDDTDLIARGGAPEPSKTPAVQPPPAKAPVPKENVGASCFNGVHALLNGPGSRWITPLANACQNWVAKNNTELWSNKICVAAAGVSSPTILRNFDVCVTGAFPTIVIPSQKNLKSLDYNVYANIVGGCAFQKGGCPMTQQNFIDLVYSSISAFGGTEWPSSAQEVIDHWNIIKKWAATGNTVPYLNFNDWLHFFTAF
;
A
#
# COMPACT_ATOMS: atom_id res chain seq x y z
N MET A 1 34.80 26.66 -5.37
CA MET A 1 35.38 26.13 -6.61
C MET A 1 35.58 24.63 -6.40
N GLN A 2 34.70 23.82 -7.04
CA GLN A 2 34.83 22.38 -7.38
C GLN A 2 35.22 21.36 -6.27
N LEU A 3 34.76 20.10 -6.21
CA LEU A 3 33.62 19.30 -6.70
C LEU A 3 34.01 17.83 -6.36
N LEU A 4 33.02 16.93 -6.31
CA LEU A 4 33.07 15.45 -6.32
C LEU A 4 33.33 14.75 -4.96
N SER A 5 32.41 13.98 -4.37
CA SER A 5 31.48 12.92 -4.83
C SER A 5 32.13 11.53 -4.91
N ILE A 6 31.80 10.64 -3.97
CA ILE A 6 31.80 9.17 -4.14
C ILE A 6 30.65 8.60 -3.30
N PHE A 7 29.52 8.26 -3.94
CA PHE A 7 28.55 7.30 -3.40
C PHE A 7 28.78 5.97 -4.12
N ALA A 8 29.15 4.94 -3.36
CA ALA A 8 29.27 3.58 -3.85
C ALA A 8 27.91 2.89 -3.81
N THR A 9 27.37 2.58 -4.99
CA THR A 9 26.14 1.79 -5.16
C THR A 9 26.52 0.32 -5.26
N ALA A 10 26.14 -0.48 -4.27
CA ALA A 10 26.24 -1.94 -4.34
C ALA A 10 25.01 -2.52 -5.08
N PHE A 11 25.24 -3.13 -6.24
CA PHE A 11 24.28 -3.97 -6.93
C PHE A 11 24.27 -5.36 -6.28
N ILE A 12 23.12 -5.82 -5.78
CA ILE A 12 22.90 -7.23 -5.45
C ILE A 12 22.01 -7.82 -6.55
N VAL A 13 22.58 -8.80 -7.25
CA VAL A 13 21.93 -9.67 -8.22
C VAL A 13 21.26 -10.81 -7.46
N PHE A 14 19.96 -11.02 -7.61
CA PHE A 14 19.31 -12.28 -7.26
C PHE A 14 18.84 -12.98 -8.54
N ALA A 15 19.52 -14.09 -8.84
CA ALA A 15 19.12 -15.07 -9.84
C ALA A 15 17.87 -15.83 -9.36
N GLY A 16 16.98 -16.12 -10.30
CA GLY A 16 15.63 -16.61 -10.06
C GLY A 16 15.52 -18.06 -9.61
N ALA A 17 14.36 -18.36 -9.05
CA ALA A 17 13.83 -19.70 -8.91
C ALA A 17 12.45 -19.74 -9.58
N THR A 18 12.35 -20.58 -10.60
CA THR A 18 11.12 -20.95 -11.30
C THR A 18 10.22 -21.77 -10.36
N ARG A 19 8.92 -21.43 -10.30
CA ARG A 19 7.91 -22.31 -9.69
C ARG A 19 6.87 -22.69 -10.74
N GLY A 20 6.71 -24.00 -10.89
CA GLY A 20 5.89 -24.67 -11.87
C GLY A 20 4.39 -24.46 -11.66
N ALA A 21 3.68 -24.52 -12.78
CA ALA A 21 2.23 -24.61 -12.83
C ALA A 21 1.78 -25.96 -12.27
N SER A 22 0.86 -25.94 -11.31
CA SER A 22 0.09 -27.12 -10.90
C SER A 22 -1.30 -27.00 -11.52
N VAL A 23 -1.56 -27.93 -12.43
CA VAL A 23 -2.85 -28.19 -13.06
C VAL A 23 -3.74 -28.86 -12.02
N TYR A 24 -4.91 -28.29 -11.75
CA TYR A 24 -6.03 -28.98 -11.12
C TYR A 24 -7.20 -28.88 -12.09
N GLN A 25 -7.52 -30.01 -12.73
CA GLN A 25 -8.65 -30.17 -13.62
C GLN A 25 -9.45 -31.32 -13.02
N ASP A 26 -10.60 -30.98 -12.46
CA ASP A 26 -11.51 -31.91 -11.78
C ASP A 26 -12.55 -32.35 -12.82
N ASP A 27 -12.51 -33.65 -13.14
CA ASP A 27 -13.51 -34.35 -13.92
C ASP A 27 -14.45 -35.07 -12.94
N THR A 28 -15.74 -34.75 -12.96
CA THR A 28 -16.82 -35.77 -12.94
C THR A 28 -18.21 -35.16 -13.19
N ASP A 29 -18.63 -35.25 -14.45
CA ASP A 29 -19.75 -36.05 -14.93
C ASP A 29 -21.19 -35.99 -14.35
N LEU A 30 -22.13 -35.94 -15.31
CA LEU A 30 -23.47 -36.57 -15.35
C LEU A 30 -24.63 -35.91 -14.58
N ILE A 31 -25.64 -35.38 -15.27
CA ILE A 31 -26.81 -36.11 -15.84
C ILE A 31 -27.76 -35.13 -16.56
N ALA A 32 -28.20 -35.55 -17.73
CA ALA A 32 -29.19 -34.94 -18.60
C ALA A 32 -30.60 -34.78 -17.99
N ARG A 33 -31.33 -33.74 -18.40
CA ARG A 33 -32.79 -33.79 -18.60
C ARG A 33 -33.28 -32.64 -19.50
N GLY A 34 -34.16 -33.01 -20.41
CA GLY A 34 -34.51 -32.26 -21.61
C GLY A 34 -35.54 -31.15 -21.43
N GLY A 35 -35.75 -30.44 -22.54
CA GLY A 35 -36.73 -29.38 -22.70
C GLY A 35 -36.18 -28.32 -23.64
N ALA A 36 -36.42 -28.46 -24.95
CA ALA A 36 -36.05 -27.43 -25.93
C ALA A 36 -36.96 -26.20 -25.72
N PRO A 37 -36.42 -25.03 -25.35
CA PRO A 37 -37.20 -23.80 -25.29
C PRO A 37 -37.25 -23.14 -26.68
N GLU A 38 -38.43 -22.61 -26.97
CA GLU A 38 -38.74 -21.75 -28.11
C GLU A 38 -37.73 -20.59 -28.27
N PRO A 39 -37.39 -20.14 -29.50
CA PRO A 39 -36.42 -19.07 -29.72
C PRO A 39 -36.96 -17.72 -29.20
N SER A 40 -36.64 -17.42 -27.95
CA SER A 40 -36.84 -16.11 -27.35
C SER A 40 -35.95 -15.08 -28.05
N LYS A 41 -36.58 -14.04 -28.61
CA LYS A 41 -35.90 -12.88 -29.18
C LYS A 41 -35.25 -12.08 -28.05
N THR A 42 -34.00 -12.39 -27.73
CA THR A 42 -33.19 -11.62 -26.80
C THR A 42 -33.09 -10.17 -27.29
N PRO A 43 -33.57 -9.17 -26.51
CA PRO A 43 -33.35 -7.77 -26.82
C PRO A 43 -31.84 -7.51 -26.87
N ALA A 44 -31.38 -6.80 -27.91
CA ALA A 44 -29.99 -6.38 -28.01
C ALA A 44 -29.57 -5.66 -26.72
N VAL A 45 -28.64 -6.26 -25.97
CA VAL A 45 -28.03 -5.66 -24.79
C VAL A 45 -27.34 -4.39 -25.25
N GLN A 46 -27.89 -3.24 -24.87
CA GLN A 46 -27.23 -1.97 -25.11
C GLN A 46 -25.86 -2.01 -24.40
N PRO A 47 -24.77 -1.62 -25.09
CA PRO A 47 -23.47 -1.55 -24.45
C PRO A 47 -23.58 -0.63 -23.23
N PRO A 48 -22.94 -1.00 -22.10
CA PRO A 48 -22.98 -0.18 -20.90
C PRO A 48 -22.52 1.25 -21.23
N PRO A 49 -23.19 2.27 -20.69
CA PRO A 49 -22.84 3.66 -20.96
C PRO A 49 -21.36 3.88 -20.64
N ALA A 50 -20.66 4.57 -21.54
CA ALA A 50 -19.26 4.90 -21.36
C ALA A 50 -19.06 5.55 -19.97
N LYS A 51 -18.15 4.96 -19.18
CA LYS A 51 -17.85 5.42 -17.83
C LYS A 51 -17.43 6.89 -17.92
N ALA A 52 -18.12 7.77 -17.20
CA ALA A 52 -17.84 9.20 -17.21
C ALA A 52 -16.34 9.44 -16.92
N PRO A 53 -15.70 10.44 -17.57
CA PRO A 53 -14.31 10.77 -17.30
C PRO A 53 -14.12 11.04 -15.81
N VAL A 54 -13.19 10.33 -15.18
CA VAL A 54 -12.81 10.60 -13.79
C VAL A 54 -12.25 12.03 -13.75
N PRO A 55 -12.75 12.91 -12.85
CA PRO A 55 -12.22 14.26 -12.71
C PRO A 55 -10.70 14.19 -12.54
N LYS A 56 -9.96 15.01 -13.31
CA LYS A 56 -8.50 15.10 -13.14
C LYS A 56 -8.23 15.59 -11.73
N GLU A 57 -7.46 14.81 -10.99
CA GLU A 57 -7.07 15.16 -9.64
C GLU A 57 -6.23 16.45 -9.65
N ASN A 58 -6.50 17.36 -8.70
CA ASN A 58 -5.68 18.55 -8.51
C ASN A 58 -4.42 18.19 -7.70
N VAL A 59 -3.37 17.77 -8.42
CA VAL A 59 -2.07 17.36 -7.85
C VAL A 59 -1.49 18.43 -6.92
N GLY A 60 -1.62 19.71 -7.26
CA GLY A 60 -1.11 20.81 -6.43
C GLY A 60 -1.83 20.89 -5.08
N ALA A 61 -3.16 20.78 -5.08
CA ALA A 61 -3.95 20.75 -3.85
C ALA A 61 -3.67 19.51 -3.01
N SER A 62 -3.55 18.33 -3.64
CA SER A 62 -3.18 17.09 -2.95
C SER A 62 -1.81 17.22 -2.29
N CYS A 63 -0.78 17.67 -3.03
CA CYS A 63 0.55 17.92 -2.49
C CYS A 63 0.53 18.86 -1.28
N PHE A 64 -0.11 20.02 -1.41
CA PHE A 64 -0.23 21.00 -0.34
C PHE A 64 -0.88 20.40 0.92
N ASN A 65 -2.00 19.69 0.76
CA ASN A 65 -2.70 19.06 1.88
C ASN A 65 -1.86 17.97 2.56
N GLY A 66 -1.15 17.15 1.78
CA GLY A 66 -0.27 16.11 2.31
C GLY A 66 0.88 16.68 3.15
N VAL A 67 1.59 17.68 2.61
CA VAL A 67 2.68 18.36 3.33
C VAL A 67 2.17 19.02 4.61
N HIS A 68 1.07 19.78 4.53
CA HIS A 68 0.52 20.45 5.69
C HIS A 68 0.07 19.49 6.78
N ALA A 69 -0.64 18.41 6.43
CA ALA A 69 -1.09 17.44 7.41
C ALA A 69 0.08 16.69 8.06
N LEU A 70 1.09 16.32 7.28
CA LEU A 70 2.28 15.62 7.77
C LEU A 70 3.10 16.46 8.76
N LEU A 71 3.32 17.75 8.46
CA LEU A 71 4.14 18.63 9.30
C LEU A 71 3.45 19.05 10.60
N ASN A 72 2.12 19.16 10.58
CA ASN A 72 1.33 19.61 11.73
C ASN A 72 0.69 18.45 12.52
N GLY A 73 0.86 17.20 12.06
CA GLY A 73 0.32 16.02 12.71
C GLY A 73 1.09 15.60 13.97
N PRO A 74 0.47 14.78 14.85
CA PRO A 74 1.17 14.18 15.98
C PRO A 74 2.33 13.31 15.48
N GLY A 75 3.48 13.34 16.17
CA GLY A 75 4.66 12.57 15.79
C GLY A 75 5.42 13.11 14.57
N SER A 76 5.11 14.30 14.05
CA SER A 76 5.68 14.83 12.80
C SER A 76 7.22 14.81 12.75
N ARG A 77 7.92 14.95 13.89
CA ARG A 77 9.39 14.90 13.96
C ARG A 77 9.99 13.57 13.48
N TRP A 78 9.35 12.43 13.78
CA TRP A 78 9.84 11.10 13.39
C TRP A 78 9.06 10.52 12.20
N ILE A 79 7.81 10.94 12.01
CA ILE A 79 6.98 10.52 10.86
C ILE A 79 7.42 11.19 9.56
N THR A 80 7.78 12.48 9.58
CA THR A 80 8.17 13.22 8.36
C THR A 80 9.42 12.61 7.69
N PRO A 81 10.51 12.27 8.42
CA PRO A 81 11.65 11.56 7.83
C PRO A 81 11.28 10.21 7.20
N LEU A 82 10.35 9.46 7.82
CA LEU A 82 9.87 8.17 7.30
C LEU A 82 9.05 8.36 6.00
N ALA A 83 8.19 9.37 5.93
CA ALA A 83 7.47 9.74 4.72
C ALA A 83 8.42 10.24 3.61
N ASN A 84 9.42 11.07 3.95
CA ASN A 84 10.47 11.47 3.00
C ASN A 84 11.23 10.27 2.42
N ALA A 85 11.51 9.24 3.23
CA ALA A 85 12.15 8.03 2.75
C ALA A 85 11.27 7.26 1.74
N CYS A 86 9.95 7.24 1.93
CA CYS A 86 9.01 6.74 0.93
C CYS A 86 9.03 7.60 -0.34
N GLN A 87 8.93 8.92 -0.21
CA GLN A 87 8.94 9.84 -1.36
C GLN A 87 10.22 9.70 -2.20
N ASN A 88 11.38 9.51 -1.56
CA ASN A 88 12.65 9.24 -2.24
C ASN A 88 12.64 7.93 -3.04
N TRP A 89 11.89 6.92 -2.59
CA TRP A 89 11.66 5.70 -3.35
C TRP A 89 10.73 5.95 -4.55
N VAL A 90 9.69 6.75 -4.36
CA VAL A 90 8.78 7.18 -5.43
C VAL A 90 9.49 7.98 -6.52
N ALA A 91 10.38 8.90 -6.15
CA ALA A 91 11.19 9.70 -7.07
C ALA A 91 12.08 8.87 -8.00
N LYS A 92 12.32 7.59 -7.67
CA LYS A 92 12.99 6.61 -8.55
C LYS A 92 12.01 5.91 -9.50
N ASN A 93 10.87 6.54 -9.78
CA ASN A 93 9.77 6.04 -10.61
C ASN A 93 9.09 4.77 -10.06
N ASN A 94 9.03 4.62 -8.74
CA ASN A 94 8.28 3.53 -8.10
C ASN A 94 6.95 4.07 -7.56
N THR A 95 5.86 3.92 -8.32
CA THR A 95 4.57 4.54 -7.99
C THR A 95 3.63 3.65 -7.18
N GLU A 96 4.01 2.39 -6.93
CA GLU A 96 3.22 1.41 -6.18
C GLU A 96 3.55 1.46 -4.68
N LEU A 97 2.99 2.44 -3.96
CA LEU A 97 3.33 2.69 -2.55
C LEU A 97 3.26 1.42 -1.67
N TRP A 98 2.29 0.54 -1.92
CA TRP A 98 2.09 -0.67 -1.12
C TRP A 98 3.02 -1.83 -1.49
N SER A 99 3.97 -1.62 -2.41
CA SER A 99 5.07 -2.57 -2.68
C SER A 99 6.35 -2.24 -1.91
N ASN A 100 6.34 -1.23 -1.04
CA ASN A 100 7.50 -0.84 -0.25
C ASN A 100 7.17 -0.78 1.24
N LYS A 101 7.97 -1.48 2.07
CA LYS A 101 7.77 -1.54 3.53
C LYS A 101 7.82 -0.16 4.21
N ILE A 102 8.72 0.73 3.79
CA ILE A 102 8.85 2.09 4.33
C ILE A 102 7.59 2.90 4.05
N CYS A 103 7.06 2.82 2.83
CA CYS A 103 5.81 3.48 2.47
C CYS A 103 4.61 2.95 3.25
N VAL A 104 4.51 1.63 3.44
CA VAL A 104 3.45 1.03 4.26
C VAL A 104 3.56 1.46 5.73
N ALA A 105 4.78 1.49 6.29
CA ALA A 105 5.01 2.00 7.65
C ALA A 105 4.63 3.48 7.77
N ALA A 106 5.07 4.33 6.82
CA ALA A 106 4.75 5.75 6.79
C ALA A 106 3.23 5.97 6.72
N ALA A 107 2.52 5.23 5.86
CA ALA A 107 1.06 5.32 5.75
C ALA A 107 0.38 4.89 7.05
N GLY A 108 0.89 3.83 7.68
CA GLY A 108 0.40 3.34 8.97
C GLY A 108 0.38 4.39 10.08
N VAL A 109 1.36 5.30 10.08
CA VAL A 109 1.52 6.34 11.12
C VAL A 109 1.05 7.74 10.68
N SER A 110 0.95 8.01 9.38
CA SER A 110 0.50 9.33 8.87
C SER A 110 -0.90 9.34 8.25
N SER A 111 -1.51 8.18 7.97
CA SER A 111 -2.63 7.91 7.03
C SER A 111 -2.18 7.63 5.60
N PRO A 112 -2.83 6.67 4.92
CA PRO A 112 -2.56 6.40 3.52
C PRO A 112 -2.89 7.60 2.62
N THR A 113 -3.93 8.37 2.93
CA THR A 113 -4.27 9.58 2.17
C THR A 113 -3.22 10.65 2.34
N ILE A 114 -2.78 10.92 3.57
CA ILE A 114 -1.79 11.96 3.85
C ILE A 114 -0.46 11.60 3.19
N LEU A 115 0.01 10.35 3.35
CA LEU A 115 1.24 9.90 2.69
C LEU A 115 1.15 10.01 1.16
N ARG A 116 0.09 9.47 0.55
CA ARG A 116 -0.04 9.50 -0.91
C ARG A 116 -0.13 10.93 -1.43
N ASN A 117 -0.83 11.80 -0.71
CA ASN A 117 -0.90 13.23 -1.02
C ASN A 117 0.45 13.93 -0.87
N PHE A 118 1.24 13.53 0.13
CA PHE A 118 2.62 14.00 0.25
C PHE A 118 3.50 13.51 -0.91
N ASP A 119 3.36 12.25 -1.34
CA ASP A 119 4.20 11.68 -2.39
C ASP A 119 3.90 12.27 -3.78
N VAL A 120 2.67 12.71 -4.07
CA VAL A 120 2.37 13.35 -5.37
C VAL A 120 3.09 14.68 -5.59
N CYS A 121 3.69 15.26 -4.54
CA CYS A 121 4.60 16.40 -4.69
C CYS A 121 5.78 16.09 -5.62
N VAL A 122 6.19 14.82 -5.74
CA VAL A 122 7.25 14.37 -6.67
C VAL A 122 6.93 14.76 -8.11
N THR A 123 5.65 14.77 -8.51
CA THR A 123 5.23 15.14 -9.86
C THR A 123 5.59 16.59 -10.21
N GLY A 124 5.76 17.48 -9.23
CA GLY A 124 6.23 18.85 -9.46
C GLY A 124 7.68 18.92 -9.95
N ALA A 125 8.53 18.01 -9.47
CA ALA A 125 9.93 17.88 -9.90
C ALA A 125 10.10 16.92 -11.09
N PHE A 126 9.24 15.90 -11.17
CA PHE A 126 9.28 14.85 -12.18
C PHE A 126 7.87 14.62 -12.78
N PRO A 127 7.44 15.44 -13.76
CA PRO A 127 6.06 15.40 -14.29
C PRO A 127 5.65 14.06 -14.92
N THR A 128 6.61 13.20 -15.26
CA THR A 128 6.39 11.86 -15.81
C THR A 128 6.03 10.83 -14.74
N ILE A 129 6.32 11.09 -13.46
CA ILE A 129 5.95 10.22 -12.34
C ILE A 129 4.52 10.55 -11.93
N VAL A 130 3.61 9.62 -12.24
CA VAL A 130 2.18 9.73 -11.90
C VAL A 130 1.84 8.67 -10.86
N ILE A 131 1.52 9.11 -9.65
CA ILE A 131 1.07 8.21 -8.59
C ILE A 131 -0.45 8.03 -8.72
N PRO A 132 -0.95 6.80 -8.84
CA PRO A 132 -2.39 6.55 -8.87
C PRO A 132 -3.09 7.17 -7.66
N SER A 133 -4.39 7.49 -7.80
CA SER A 133 -5.22 7.81 -6.65
C SER A 133 -5.19 6.63 -5.67
N GLN A 134 -5.33 6.90 -4.36
CA GLN A 134 -5.22 5.86 -3.31
C GLN A 134 -6.03 4.57 -3.61
N LYS A 135 -7.26 4.69 -4.11
CA LYS A 135 -8.13 3.54 -4.46
C LYS A 135 -7.67 2.73 -5.69
N ASN A 136 -6.79 3.30 -6.50
CA ASN A 136 -6.28 2.72 -7.75
C ASN A 136 -4.83 2.21 -7.60
N LEU A 137 -4.23 2.34 -6.42
CA LEU A 137 -2.97 1.66 -6.12
C LEU A 137 -3.20 0.14 -6.16
N LYS A 138 -2.17 -0.63 -6.50
CA LYS A 138 -2.25 -2.08 -6.39
C LYS A 138 -2.37 -2.50 -4.93
N SER A 139 -2.98 -3.66 -4.69
CA SER A 139 -3.02 -4.26 -3.36
C SER A 139 -1.63 -4.35 -2.72
N LEU A 140 -1.60 -4.32 -1.39
CA LEU A 140 -0.42 -4.54 -0.57
C LEU A 140 0.37 -5.75 -1.08
N ASP A 141 1.63 -5.54 -1.43
CA ASP A 141 2.48 -6.63 -1.91
C ASP A 141 2.57 -7.70 -0.82
N TYR A 142 2.33 -8.95 -1.22
CA TYR A 142 2.23 -10.05 -0.26
C TYR A 142 3.56 -10.33 0.44
N ASN A 143 4.70 -10.03 -0.20
CA ASN A 143 6.01 -10.12 0.44
C ASN A 143 6.21 -9.00 1.45
N VAL A 144 5.68 -7.80 1.19
CA VAL A 144 5.67 -6.73 2.20
C VAL A 144 4.83 -7.15 3.41
N TYR A 145 3.65 -7.73 3.18
CA TYR A 145 2.83 -8.25 4.28
C TYR A 145 3.53 -9.41 5.03
N ALA A 146 4.15 -10.34 4.32
CA ALA A 146 4.92 -11.43 4.91
C ALA A 146 6.13 -10.93 5.73
N ASN A 147 6.74 -9.81 5.35
CA ASN A 147 7.80 -9.17 6.15
C ASN A 147 7.27 -8.56 7.46
N ILE A 148 5.95 -8.31 7.57
CA ILE A 148 5.31 -7.77 8.77
C ILE A 148 4.91 -8.91 9.73
N VAL A 149 4.23 -9.93 9.20
CA VAL A 149 3.63 -11.00 10.03
C VAL A 149 4.44 -12.29 10.04
N GLY A 150 5.49 -12.38 9.23
CA GLY A 150 6.33 -13.56 9.07
C GLY A 150 5.77 -14.58 8.08
N GLY A 151 6.40 -15.76 8.03
CA GLY A 151 6.08 -16.82 7.07
C GLY A 151 4.65 -17.38 7.16
N CYS A 152 3.94 -17.15 8.27
CA CYS A 152 2.53 -17.53 8.39
C CYS A 152 1.61 -16.77 7.43
N ALA A 153 2.07 -15.67 6.81
CA ALA A 153 1.36 -15.01 5.71
C ALA A 153 1.01 -16.00 4.59
N PHE A 154 1.87 -16.96 4.26
CA PHE A 154 1.67 -17.86 3.12
C PHE A 154 0.80 -19.08 3.44
N GLN A 155 0.29 -19.20 4.67
CA GLN A 155 -0.59 -20.30 5.07
C GLN A 155 -2.03 -20.06 4.58
N LYS A 156 -2.83 -21.13 4.47
CA LYS A 156 -4.26 -21.00 4.12
C LYS A 156 -4.97 -20.14 5.17
N GLY A 157 -5.53 -19.01 4.74
CA GLY A 157 -6.16 -18.02 5.61
C GLY A 157 -5.21 -16.94 6.16
N GLY A 158 -3.89 -17.14 6.06
CA GLY A 158 -2.86 -16.24 6.57
C GLY A 158 -2.93 -16.01 8.08
N CYS A 159 -1.91 -15.35 8.63
CA CYS A 159 -1.96 -14.82 9.99
C CYS A 159 -2.31 -13.33 9.97
N PRO A 160 -3.17 -12.86 10.89
CA PRO A 160 -3.50 -11.46 11.00
C PRO A 160 -2.35 -10.69 11.66
N MET A 161 -2.18 -9.43 11.28
CA MET A 161 -1.20 -8.53 11.88
C MET A 161 -1.59 -8.20 13.33
N THR A 162 -0.63 -8.29 14.24
CA THR A 162 -0.77 -7.90 15.65
C THR A 162 -0.23 -6.48 15.89
N GLN A 163 -0.50 -5.93 17.08
CA GLN A 163 0.12 -4.68 17.54
C GLN A 163 1.65 -4.73 17.47
N GLN A 164 2.25 -5.85 17.92
CA GLN A 164 3.69 -5.98 17.94
C GLN A 164 4.25 -5.99 16.51
N ASN A 165 3.60 -6.68 15.58
CA ASN A 165 4.01 -6.66 14.18
C ASN A 165 3.99 -5.23 13.59
N PHE A 166 2.99 -4.41 13.96
CA PHE A 166 2.93 -3.01 13.52
C PHE A 166 4.04 -2.15 14.14
N ILE A 167 4.32 -2.32 15.43
CA ILE A 167 5.46 -1.66 16.09
C ILE A 167 6.76 -2.05 15.39
N ASP A 168 6.99 -3.34 15.18
CA ASP A 168 8.19 -3.86 14.51
C ASP A 168 8.32 -3.33 13.08
N LEU A 169 7.20 -3.23 12.34
CA LEU A 169 7.15 -2.61 11.02
C LEU A 169 7.67 -1.16 11.07
N VAL A 170 7.17 -0.34 12.00
CA VAL A 170 7.56 1.08 12.11
C VAL A 170 9.03 1.21 12.48
N TYR A 171 9.46 0.59 13.58
CA TYR A 171 10.83 0.71 14.06
C TYR A 171 11.85 0.14 13.06
N SER A 172 11.56 -1.03 12.47
CA SER A 172 12.45 -1.62 11.47
C SER A 172 12.48 -0.84 10.16
N SER A 173 11.43 -0.08 9.83
CA SER A 173 11.44 0.82 8.68
C SER A 173 12.29 2.06 8.94
N ILE A 174 12.22 2.63 10.16
CA ILE A 174 13.10 3.73 10.57
C ILE A 174 14.57 3.32 10.49
N SER A 175 14.92 2.15 11.05
CA SER A 175 16.27 1.60 10.91
C SER A 175 16.68 1.41 9.44
N ALA A 176 15.79 0.85 8.61
CA ALA A 176 16.11 0.49 7.23
C ALA A 176 16.45 1.69 6.34
N PHE A 177 15.85 2.87 6.58
CA PHE A 177 16.23 4.08 5.85
C PHE A 177 17.38 4.85 6.50
N GLY A 178 17.88 4.41 7.67
CA GLY A 178 18.93 5.10 8.42
C GLY A 178 18.41 6.29 9.24
N GLY A 179 17.14 6.26 9.66
CA GLY A 179 16.54 7.32 10.48
C GLY A 179 17.14 7.41 11.88
N THR A 180 17.25 8.65 12.38
CA THR A 180 17.75 8.96 13.73
C THR A 180 16.67 9.56 14.64
N GLU A 181 15.55 9.99 14.06
CA GLU A 181 14.39 10.50 14.79
C GLU A 181 13.45 9.32 15.08
N TRP A 182 13.15 9.12 16.37
CA TRP A 182 12.36 8.00 16.85
C TRP A 182 11.11 8.50 17.59
N PRO A 183 10.03 7.71 17.64
CA PRO A 183 8.94 7.96 18.59
C PRO A 183 9.49 8.08 20.01
N SER A 184 8.97 9.04 20.81
CA SER A 184 9.47 9.21 22.19
C SER A 184 9.12 8.02 23.09
N SER A 185 8.11 7.24 22.69
CA SER A 185 7.71 6.00 23.33
C SER A 185 7.01 5.07 22.33
N ALA A 186 6.93 3.78 22.67
CA ALA A 186 6.11 2.84 21.91
C ALA A 186 4.62 3.22 21.92
N GLN A 187 4.15 3.97 22.93
CA GLN A 187 2.75 4.37 23.04
C GLN A 187 2.31 5.26 21.86
N GLU A 188 3.18 6.15 21.36
CA GLU A 188 2.87 6.95 20.17
C GLU A 188 2.54 6.05 18.97
N VAL A 189 3.33 4.99 18.75
CA VAL A 189 3.10 4.03 17.67
C VAL A 189 1.83 3.21 17.91
N ILE A 190 1.57 2.84 19.17
CA ILE A 190 0.35 2.12 19.58
C ILE A 190 -0.90 2.96 19.33
N ASP A 191 -0.84 4.28 19.49
CA ASP A 191 -1.98 5.17 19.22
C ASP A 191 -2.37 5.16 17.73
N HIS A 192 -1.38 5.13 16.82
CA HIS A 192 -1.64 4.93 15.39
C HIS A 192 -2.20 3.53 15.08
N TRP A 193 -1.68 2.48 15.72
CA TRP A 193 -2.23 1.14 15.61
C TRP A 193 -3.71 1.06 16.02
N ASN A 194 -4.08 1.76 17.09
CA ASN A 194 -5.45 1.80 17.58
C ASN A 194 -6.42 2.41 16.57
N ILE A 195 -5.96 3.35 15.75
CA ILE A 195 -6.76 3.92 14.65
C ILE A 195 -7.05 2.86 13.58
N ILE A 196 -6.02 2.11 13.16
CA ILE A 196 -6.17 1.01 12.19
C ILE A 196 -7.13 -0.04 12.73
N LYS A 197 -6.93 -0.51 13.97
CA LYS A 197 -7.81 -1.49 14.63
C LYS A 197 -9.26 -1.02 14.70
N LYS A 198 -9.46 0.23 15.13
CA LYS A 198 -10.80 0.81 15.28
C LYS A 198 -11.53 0.87 13.93
N TRP A 199 -10.82 1.23 12.87
CA TRP A 199 -11.39 1.24 11.51
C TRP A 199 -11.67 -0.17 10.99
N ALA A 200 -10.73 -1.10 11.19
CA ALA A 200 -10.86 -2.48 10.71
C ALA A 200 -11.97 -3.28 11.42
N ALA A 201 -12.27 -2.94 12.68
CA ALA A 201 -13.30 -3.58 13.51
C ALA A 201 -13.12 -5.11 13.65
N THR A 202 -11.88 -5.60 13.66
CA THR A 202 -11.52 -7.03 13.71
C THR A 202 -11.04 -7.51 15.08
N GLY A 203 -11.19 -6.69 16.13
CA GLY A 203 -10.69 -7.01 17.47
C GLY A 203 -9.22 -6.66 17.64
N ASN A 204 -8.40 -7.56 18.20
CA ASN A 204 -7.01 -7.27 18.59
C ASN A 204 -5.98 -7.44 17.48
N THR A 205 -6.36 -8.04 16.36
CA THR A 205 -5.51 -8.29 15.20
C THR A 205 -6.21 -7.83 13.94
N VAL A 206 -5.46 -7.55 12.87
CA VAL A 206 -5.99 -7.05 11.60
C VAL A 206 -5.58 -8.00 10.47
N PRO A 207 -6.53 -8.75 9.87
CA PRO A 207 -6.26 -9.60 8.71
C PRO A 207 -5.76 -8.82 7.49
N TYR A 208 -5.07 -9.51 6.58
CA TYR A 208 -4.53 -8.92 5.35
C TYR A 208 -5.55 -8.08 4.57
N LEU A 209 -6.75 -8.63 4.32
CA LEU A 209 -7.78 -7.94 3.54
C LEU A 209 -8.21 -6.63 4.22
N ASN A 210 -8.42 -6.63 5.53
CA ASN A 210 -8.79 -5.42 6.29
C ASN A 210 -7.66 -4.39 6.29
N PHE A 211 -6.41 -4.81 6.45
CA PHE A 211 -5.28 -3.88 6.40
C PHE A 211 -5.07 -3.31 5.00
N ASN A 212 -5.20 -4.15 3.97
CA ASN A 212 -5.18 -3.72 2.58
C ASN A 212 -6.31 -2.71 2.29
N ASP A 213 -7.52 -2.98 2.73
CA ASP A 213 -8.66 -2.07 2.54
C ASP A 213 -8.42 -0.74 3.29
N TRP A 214 -7.87 -0.79 4.50
CA TRP A 214 -7.49 0.42 5.23
C TRP A 214 -6.54 1.29 4.40
N LEU A 215 -5.50 0.70 3.79
CA LEU A 215 -4.57 1.41 2.90
C LEU A 215 -5.27 2.09 1.70
N HIS A 216 -6.39 1.55 1.21
CA HIS A 216 -7.09 2.08 0.04
C HIS A 216 -8.24 3.04 0.36
N PHE A 217 -8.79 2.99 1.57
CA PHE A 217 -10.04 3.68 1.90
C PHE A 217 -9.98 4.60 3.12
N PHE A 218 -8.97 4.47 3.98
CA PHE A 218 -8.84 5.34 5.14
C PHE A 218 -8.32 6.74 4.74
N THR A 219 -8.99 7.78 5.25
CA THR A 219 -8.75 9.19 4.86
C THR A 219 -8.61 10.19 6.01
N ALA A 220 -8.80 9.77 7.27
CA ALA A 220 -8.92 10.68 8.40
C ALA A 220 -7.71 10.67 9.35
N PHE A 221 -7.36 11.81 9.93
CA PHE A 221 -6.63 11.98 11.19
C PHE A 221 -7.17 13.22 11.90
#